data_AF-A0A944LAQ9-F1
#
_entry.id   AF-A0A944LAQ9-F1
#
_cell.length_a   1.000
_cell.length_b   1.000
_cell.length_c   1.000
_cell.angle_alpha   90.00
_cell.angle_beta   90.00
_cell.angle_gamma   90.00
#
_symmetry.space_group_name_H-M   'P 1'
#
loop_
_entity.id
_entity.type
_entity.pdbx_description
1 polymer ?
#
loop_
_entity_poly.entity_id
_entity_poly.type
_entity_poly.pdbx_seq_one_letter_code
_entity_poly.pdbx_strand_id
1 'polypeptide(L)'
;MGGVWLRTISHSLVRADQITEIACSRGSVHEEKGYSLKVVIDGRPHVLIDNSDLPGTMAQRLDQAQQMQDSLVSAIDAAGSMGASMVISHAPESERWILTAAADLAGEPAPP
;
A
#
# COMPACT_ATOMS: atom_id res chain seq x y z
N MET A 1 -7.90 20.85 -4.42
CA MET A 1 -7.65 19.56 -5.10
C MET A 1 -7.46 18.51 -4.02
N GLY A 2 -8.18 17.40 -4.11
CA GLY A 2 -8.06 16.30 -3.14
C GLY A 2 -6.65 15.72 -3.06
N GLY A 3 -6.27 15.19 -1.90
CA GLY A 3 -4.98 14.52 -1.70
C GLY A 3 -5.12 13.00 -1.71
N VAL A 4 -4.15 12.31 -2.30
CA VAL A 4 -4.05 10.84 -2.24
C VAL A 4 -3.12 10.45 -1.10
N TRP A 5 -3.59 9.55 -0.25
CA TRP A 5 -2.89 9.03 0.91
C TRP A 5 -2.80 7.51 0.83
N LEU A 6 -1.71 6.92 1.28
CA LEU A 6 -1.55 5.47 1.41
C LEU A 6 -1.52 5.12 2.90
N ARG A 7 -2.28 4.08 3.28
CA ARG A 7 -2.26 3.53 4.63
C ARG A 7 -1.20 2.43 4.70
N THR A 8 -0.22 2.65 5.58
CA THR A 8 0.84 1.68 5.89
C THR A 8 0.33 0.56 6.81
N ILE A 9 1.09 -0.53 6.92
CA ILE A 9 0.79 -1.62 7.88
C ILE A 9 0.77 -1.13 9.34
N SER A 10 1.51 -0.07 9.65
CA SER A 10 1.52 0.57 10.97
C SER A 10 0.35 1.55 11.16
N HIS A 11 -0.68 1.46 10.32
CA HIS A 11 -1.85 2.35 10.27
C HIS A 11 -1.53 3.85 10.11
N SER A 12 -0.29 4.19 9.73
CA SER A 12 0.10 5.57 9.43
C SER A 12 -0.29 5.93 7.99
N LEU A 13 -0.65 7.19 7.76
CA LEU A 13 -0.99 7.72 6.44
C LEU A 13 0.21 8.46 5.85
N VAL A 14 0.55 8.14 4.61
CA VAL A 14 1.61 8.82 3.86
C VAL A 14 1.06 9.41 2.56
N ARG A 15 1.58 10.56 2.12
CA ARG A 15 1.10 11.19 0.89
C ARG A 15 1.69 10.53 -0.35
N ALA A 16 0.84 10.22 -1.33
CA ALA A 16 1.29 9.68 -2.60
C ALA A 16 2.22 10.63 -3.36
N ASP A 17 1.93 11.95 -3.28
CA ASP A 17 2.73 13.02 -3.90
C ASP A 17 4.17 13.10 -3.37
N GLN A 18 4.42 12.61 -2.16
CA GLN A 18 5.77 12.60 -1.55
C GLN A 18 6.53 11.31 -1.84
N ILE A 19 5.91 10.33 -2.52
CA ILE A 19 6.57 9.07 -2.84
C ILE A 19 7.60 9.32 -3.93
N THR A 20 8.85 9.01 -3.59
CA THR A 20 10.00 9.08 -4.50
C THR A 20 10.27 7.75 -5.20
N GLU A 21 9.94 6.64 -4.54
CA GLU A 21 10.16 5.29 -5.07
C GLU A 21 9.13 4.32 -4.50
N ILE A 22 8.69 3.38 -5.34
CA ILE A 22 7.93 2.20 -4.91
C ILE A 22 8.85 1.00 -5.09
N ALA A 23 9.18 0.33 -4.00
CA ALA A 23 10.11 -0.79 -4.00
C ALA A 23 9.42 -2.03 -3.44
N CYS A 24 9.63 -3.17 -4.11
CA CYS A 24 9.40 -4.46 -3.51
C CYS A 24 10.73 -5.03 -3.03
N SER A 25 10.83 -5.35 -1.75
CA SER A 25 12.00 -6.05 -1.20
C SER A 25 11.66 -7.52 -0.97
N ARG A 26 12.62 -8.38 -1.27
CA ARG A 26 12.65 -9.73 -0.72
C ARG A 26 12.79 -9.57 0.80
N GLY A 27 11.89 -10.17 1.59
CA GLY A 27 11.77 -9.90 3.02
C GLY A 27 13.13 -9.92 3.74
N SER A 28 13.47 -8.81 4.40
CA SER A 28 14.84 -8.47 4.84
C SER A 28 15.46 -9.36 5.94
N VAL A 29 14.88 -10.51 6.30
CA VAL A 29 15.45 -11.39 7.34
C VAL A 29 15.22 -12.89 7.10
N HIS A 30 14.34 -13.26 6.17
CA HIS A 30 14.15 -14.63 5.71
C HIS A 30 14.15 -14.60 4.19
N GLU A 31 15.35 -14.65 3.60
CA GLU A 31 15.62 -14.54 2.16
C GLU A 31 14.88 -15.57 1.28
N GLU A 32 14.07 -16.45 1.86
CA GLU A 32 13.47 -17.61 1.21
C GLU A 32 11.94 -17.69 1.32
N LYS A 33 11.24 -16.77 2.01
CA LYS A 33 9.84 -17.02 2.41
C LYS A 33 8.77 -16.02 1.95
N GLY A 34 9.10 -14.80 1.54
CA GLY A 34 8.06 -13.83 1.21
C GLY A 34 8.52 -12.54 0.54
N TYR A 35 7.60 -11.57 0.43
CA TYR A 35 7.86 -10.25 -0.12
C TYR A 35 7.32 -9.15 0.79
N SER A 36 7.94 -7.97 0.72
CA SER A 36 7.42 -6.76 1.34
C SER A 36 7.34 -5.64 0.31
N LEU A 37 6.19 -4.98 0.24
CA LEU A 37 5.98 -3.81 -0.60
C LEU A 37 6.10 -2.56 0.27
N LYS A 38 6.96 -1.64 -0.14
CA LYS A 38 7.22 -0.40 0.57
C LYS A 38 7.31 0.79 -0.39
N VAL A 39 7.01 1.97 0.14
CA VAL A 39 7.18 3.24 -0.56
C VAL A 39 8.23 4.07 0.16
N VAL A 40 9.06 4.78 -0.59
CA VAL A 40 10.14 5.59 -0.03
C VAL A 40 9.75 7.06 -0.11
N ILE A 41 9.78 7.73 1.03
CA ILE A 41 9.50 9.15 1.17
C ILE A 41 10.69 9.78 1.88
N ASP A 42 11.34 10.76 1.26
CA ASP A 42 12.49 11.46 1.85
C ASP A 42 13.62 10.48 2.28
N GLY A 43 13.84 9.43 1.49
CA GLY A 43 14.80 8.36 1.78
C GLY A 43 14.39 7.39 2.90
N ARG A 44 13.17 7.51 3.45
CA ARG A 44 12.64 6.62 4.49
C ARG A 44 11.64 5.62 3.90
N PRO A 45 11.86 4.30 4.08
CA PRO A 45 10.92 3.30 3.62
C PRO A 45 9.71 3.20 4.57
N HIS A 46 8.51 3.18 3.99
CA HIS A 46 7.25 2.95 4.66
C HIS A 46 6.61 1.67 4.10
N VAL A 47 6.41 0.67 4.97
CA VAL A 47 5.89 -0.64 4.56
C VAL A 47 4.38 -0.59 4.38
N LEU A 48 3.89 -1.04 3.22
CA LEU A 48 2.47 -1.14 2.88
C LEU A 48 1.95 -2.57 2.97
N ILE A 49 2.79 -3.55 2.63
CA ILE A 49 2.49 -4.97 2.71
C ILE A 49 3.70 -5.66 3.32
N ASP A 50 3.46 -6.51 4.32
CA ASP A 50 4.43 -7.49 4.79
C ASP A 50 3.83 -8.88 4.59
N ASN A 51 4.29 -9.55 3.53
CA ASN A 51 3.90 -10.91 3.17
C ASN A 51 5.11 -11.84 3.32
N SER A 52 5.84 -11.67 4.42
CA SER A 52 7.07 -12.43 4.73
C SER A 52 6.82 -13.94 4.88
N ASP A 53 5.60 -14.33 5.21
CA ASP A 53 5.17 -15.71 5.45
C ASP A 53 4.34 -16.32 4.30
N LEU A 54 4.28 -15.66 3.14
CA LEU A 54 3.45 -16.12 2.02
C LEU A 54 3.90 -17.51 1.50
N PRO A 55 3.06 -18.55 1.59
CA PRO A 55 3.41 -19.88 1.06
C PRO A 55 3.49 -19.85 -0.47
N GLY A 56 4.37 -20.67 -1.05
CA GLY A 56 4.49 -20.81 -2.50
C GLY A 56 5.93 -20.78 -3.00
N THR A 57 6.09 -20.83 -4.32
CA THR A 57 7.41 -20.75 -4.96
C THR A 57 7.89 -19.30 -5.04
N MET A 58 9.21 -19.10 -5.13
CA MET A 58 9.80 -17.76 -5.29
C MET A 58 9.23 -17.01 -6.51
N ALA A 59 9.01 -17.71 -7.63
CA ALA A 59 8.47 -17.12 -8.85
C ALA A 59 7.04 -16.59 -8.62
N GLN A 60 6.18 -17.37 -7.96
CA GLN A 60 4.82 -16.93 -7.63
C GLN A 60 4.81 -15.71 -6.70
N ARG A 61 5.73 -15.66 -5.73
CA ARG A 61 5.84 -14.51 -4.81
C ARG A 61 6.29 -13.24 -5.51
N LEU A 62 7.24 -13.35 -6.44
CA LEU A 62 7.71 -12.21 -7.23
C LEU A 62 6.63 -11.71 -8.20
N ASP A 63 5.89 -12.65 -8.80
CA ASP A 63 4.76 -12.33 -9.66
C ASP A 63 3.65 -11.61 -8.88
N GLN A 64 3.28 -12.11 -7.69
CA GLN A 64 2.34 -11.45 -6.78
C GLN A 64 2.81 -10.05 -6.35
N ALA A 65 4.08 -9.94 -5.93
CA ALA A 65 4.68 -8.67 -5.58
C ALA A 65 4.59 -7.63 -6.71
N GLN A 66 4.91 -8.05 -7.94
CA GLN A 66 4.84 -7.21 -9.13
C GLN A 66 3.39 -6.80 -9.41
N GLN A 67 2.45 -7.75 -9.40
CA GLN A 67 1.03 -7.46 -9.57
C GLN A 67 0.50 -6.46 -8.55
N MET A 68 0.89 -6.60 -7.28
CA MET A 68 0.51 -5.67 -6.21
C MET A 68 1.12 -4.28 -6.42
N GLN A 69 2.37 -4.21 -6.89
CA GLN A 69 3.03 -2.96 -7.23
C GLN A 69 2.35 -2.25 -8.41
N ASP A 70 2.08 -2.94 -9.51
CA ASP A 70 1.39 -2.37 -10.69
C ASP A 70 -0.04 -1.93 -10.36
N SER A 71 -0.74 -2.73 -9.56
CA SER A 71 -2.08 -2.39 -9.07
C SER A 71 -2.06 -1.18 -8.14
N LEU A 72 -0.99 -0.99 -7.36
CA LEU A 72 -0.85 0.19 -6.50
C LEU A 72 -0.69 1.46 -7.32
N VAL A 73 0.16 1.42 -8.35
CA VAL A 73 0.35 2.56 -9.27
C VAL A 73 -0.98 2.93 -9.93
N SER A 74 -1.74 1.93 -10.38
CA SER A 74 -3.06 2.12 -10.96
C SER A 74 -4.06 2.72 -9.96
N ALA A 75 -4.02 2.29 -8.69
CA ALA A 75 -4.87 2.83 -7.64
C ALA A 75 -4.52 4.30 -7.31
N ILE A 76 -3.23 4.67 -7.31
CA ILE A 76 -2.78 6.05 -7.11
C ILE A 76 -3.28 6.95 -8.24
N ASP A 77 -3.14 6.52 -9.49
CA ASP A 77 -3.61 7.25 -10.67
C ASP A 77 -5.14 7.45 -10.65
N ALA A 78 -5.89 6.38 -10.36
CA ALA A 78 -7.33 6.43 -10.22
C ALA A 78 -7.77 7.37 -9.09
N ALA A 79 -7.13 7.29 -7.92
CA ALA A 79 -7.41 8.16 -6.78
C ALA A 79 -7.09 9.63 -7.08
N GLY A 80 -6.01 9.91 -7.82
CA GLY A 80 -5.64 11.26 -8.24
C GLY A 80 -6.67 11.90 -9.17
N SER A 81 -7.34 11.08 -9.98
CA SER A 81 -8.38 11.52 -10.93
C SER A 81 -9.74 11.81 -10.28
N MET A 82 -9.97 11.38 -9.03
CA MET A 82 -11.27 11.47 -8.36
C MET A 82 -11.60 12.86 -7.76
N GLY A 83 -10.65 13.79 -7.72
CA GLY A 83 -10.87 15.18 -7.27
C GLY A 83 -11.13 15.38 -5.76
N ALA A 84 -11.51 14.33 -5.03
CA ALA A 84 -11.65 14.27 -3.58
C ALA A 84 -10.39 13.68 -2.90
N SER A 85 -10.25 13.87 -1.58
CA SER A 85 -9.16 13.25 -0.83
C SER A 85 -9.43 11.76 -0.63
N MET A 86 -8.51 10.91 -1.07
CA MET A 86 -8.63 9.46 -1.07
C MET A 86 -7.54 8.82 -0.22
N VAL A 87 -7.88 7.71 0.44
CA VAL A 87 -6.98 6.84 1.19
C VAL A 87 -6.95 5.48 0.50
N ILE A 88 -5.77 5.04 0.11
CA ILE A 88 -5.49 3.73 -0.46
C ILE A 88 -5.01 2.82 0.67
N SER A 89 -5.71 1.73 0.92
CA SER A 89 -5.36 0.73 1.93
C SER A 89 -5.24 -0.66 1.33
N HIS A 90 -4.35 -1.48 1.89
CA HIS A 90 -4.24 -2.88 1.50
C HIS A 90 -5.31 -3.72 2.20
N ALA A 91 -6.03 -4.55 1.44
CA ALA A 91 -6.94 -5.56 1.95
C ALA A 91 -6.28 -6.94 1.89
N PRO A 92 -5.73 -7.45 3.01
CA PRO A 92 -4.98 -8.70 3.01
C PRO A 92 -5.84 -9.91 2.63
N GLU A 93 -7.14 -9.90 2.93
CA GLU A 93 -8.05 -11.01 2.61
C GLU A 93 -8.33 -11.17 1.12
N SER A 94 -8.22 -10.07 0.35
CA SER A 94 -8.52 -10.05 -1.08
C SER A 94 -7.31 -9.76 -1.95
N GLU A 95 -6.13 -9.56 -1.34
CA GLU A 95 -4.89 -9.06 -1.96
C GLU A 95 -5.17 -7.94 -2.97
N ARG A 96 -5.85 -6.88 -2.51
CA ARG A 96 -6.28 -5.76 -3.34
C ARG A 96 -6.07 -4.42 -2.64
N TRP A 97 -5.97 -3.38 -3.44
CA TRP A 97 -6.02 -2.00 -2.97
C TRP A 97 -7.46 -1.52 -2.88
N ILE A 98 -7.84 -1.02 -1.71
CA ILE A 98 -9.13 -0.38 -1.48
C ILE A 98 -8.91 1.12 -1.53
N LEU A 99 -9.77 1.82 -2.28
CA LEU A 99 -9.84 3.27 -2.29
C LEU A 99 -11.02 3.70 -1.41
N THR A 100 -10.73 4.42 -0.35
CA THR A 100 -11.73 4.97 0.57
C THR A 100 -11.64 6.48 0.57
N ALA A 101 -12.77 7.19 0.54
CA ALA A 101 -12.74 8.64 0.70
C ALA A 101 -12.25 8.99 2.10
N ALA A 102 -11.33 9.94 2.23
CA ALA A 102 -10.81 10.37 3.53
C ALA A 102 -11.92 10.88 4.47
N ALA A 103 -13.00 11.44 3.90
CA ALA A 103 -14.18 11.88 4.63
C ALA A 103 -14.95 10.71 5.29
N ASP A 104 -14.95 9.53 4.67
CA ASP A 104 -15.63 8.33 5.18
C ASP A 104 -14.88 7.77 6.41
N LEU A 105 -13.54 7.81 6.36
CA LEU A 105 -12.68 7.40 7.47
C LEU A 105 -12.70 8.37 8.67
N ALA A 106 -12.96 9.65 8.44
CA ALA A 106 -13.14 10.65 9.50
C ALA A 106 -14.54 10.61 10.12
N GLY A 107 -15.45 9.84 9.53
CA GLY A 107 -16.88 9.81 9.82
C GLY A 107 -17.33 8.79 10.86
N GLU A 108 -16.44 8.16 11.64
CA GLU A 108 -16.84 7.41 12.83
C GLU A 108 -17.05 8.38 14.02
N PRO A 109 -18.30 8.77 14.35
CA PRO A 109 -18.55 9.35 15.66
C PRO A 109 -18.27 8.29 16.72
N ALA A 110 -17.35 8.58 17.64
CA ALA A 110 -17.21 7.81 18.87
C ALA A 110 -18.61 7.64 19.53
N PRO A 111 -19.02 6.43 19.92
CA PRO A 111 -20.31 6.25 20.59
C PRO A 111 -20.30 7.00 21.94
N PRO A 112 -21.47 7.55 22.36
CA PRO A 112 -21.60 8.30 23.60
C PRO A 112 -21.35 7.45 24.86
#